data_AF-A0A9P9JUC7-F1
#
_entry.id   AF-A0A9P9JUC7-F1
#
_cell.length_a   1.000
_cell.length_b   1.000
_cell.length_c   1.000
_cell.angle_alpha   90.00
_cell.angle_beta   90.00
_cell.angle_gamma   90.00
#
_symmetry.space_group_name_H-M   'P 1'
#
loop_
_entity.id
_entity.type
_entity.pdbx_description
1 polymer ?
#
loop_
_entity_poly.entity_id
_entity_poly.type
_entity_poly.pdbx_seq_one_letter_code
_entity_poly.pdbx_strand_id
1 'polypeptide(L)'
;MSQINTPQLKKLWEQVQSKPEWATTKFWEYVFKQNQPPTDDENDLRRVDLVVENIDDNENSTTLLFMEAKRANVTLDLIDEVEYQAFTACCAHLYYTRRPSIWAMTCVGSKTRLWAYKINDDYMTPFWPSGDGLSARGEYAEFSTQGEEILRKLNFIKHNPIPGSDIFQRPPSPRPASASLPPGWHDNEVAFIAPPMPSQVYEDPSSSRSAQQPPNDASGSQFQLESAYQGLIVDANDAFEATVDKYENNTYKCNRVSDKARIHVPDHAWVECAVQVSGELFPGYSWTAGSGRQYYTWSLEPAQRPSKKRR
;
A
#
# COMPACT_ATOMS: atom_id res chain seq x y z
N MET A 1 -26.78 -18.53 13.14
CA MET A 1 -26.87 -18.15 14.58
C MET A 1 -25.79 -17.10 14.90
N SER A 2 -25.92 -16.32 15.98
CA SER A 2 -24.90 -15.29 16.30
C SER A 2 -23.57 -15.96 16.68
N GLN A 3 -22.49 -15.56 16.01
CA GLN A 3 -21.13 -16.07 16.30
C GLN A 3 -20.46 -15.35 17.46
N ILE A 4 -21.16 -14.42 18.12
CA ILE A 4 -20.71 -13.77 19.35
C ILE A 4 -20.99 -14.72 20.52
N ASN A 5 -20.23 -15.81 20.59
CA ASN A 5 -20.47 -16.94 21.48
C ASN A 5 -19.53 -16.99 22.69
N THR A 6 -18.52 -16.12 22.76
CA THR A 6 -17.64 -15.99 23.94
C THR A 6 -17.84 -14.65 24.65
N PRO A 7 -17.68 -14.59 25.99
CA PRO A 7 -17.73 -13.33 26.72
C PRO A 7 -16.71 -12.30 26.23
N GLN A 8 -15.56 -12.77 25.75
CA GLN A 8 -14.49 -11.92 25.22
C GLN A 8 -14.85 -11.33 23.85
N LEU A 9 -15.41 -12.13 22.94
CA LEU A 9 -15.89 -11.66 21.64
C LEU A 9 -17.07 -10.70 21.80
N LYS A 10 -17.97 -10.97 22.76
CA LYS A 10 -19.07 -10.05 23.11
C LYS A 10 -18.55 -8.70 23.57
N LYS A 11 -17.57 -8.69 24.49
CA LYS A 11 -16.94 -7.46 24.97
C LYS A 11 -16.25 -6.69 23.84
N LEU A 12 -15.55 -7.37 22.93
CA LEU A 12 -14.92 -6.72 21.78
C LEU A 12 -15.98 -6.13 20.82
N TRP A 13 -17.04 -6.87 20.53
CA TRP A 13 -18.15 -6.39 19.71
C TRP A 13 -18.82 -5.14 20.30
N GLU A 14 -19.10 -5.13 21.61
CA GLU A 14 -19.64 -3.95 22.32
C GLU A 14 -18.69 -2.75 22.25
N GLN A 15 -17.37 -3.00 22.34
CA GLN A 15 -16.36 -1.95 22.20
C GLN A 15 -16.35 -1.36 20.79
N VAL A 16 -16.45 -2.19 19.75
CA VAL A 16 -16.49 -1.72 18.36
C VAL A 16 -17.63 -0.73 18.12
N GLN A 17 -18.78 -0.92 18.78
CA GLN A 17 -19.93 -0.02 18.61
C GLN A 17 -19.70 1.38 19.19
N SER A 18 -18.77 1.53 20.14
CA SER A 18 -18.64 2.72 21.00
C SER A 18 -17.25 3.36 21.02
N LYS A 19 -16.22 2.67 20.54
CA LYS A 19 -14.80 3.06 20.66
C LYS A 19 -14.18 3.44 19.30
N PRO A 20 -13.00 4.11 19.28
CA PRO A 20 -12.34 4.51 18.04
C PRO A 20 -11.77 3.32 17.27
N GLU A 21 -11.18 3.60 16.10
CA GLU A 21 -10.77 2.64 15.05
C GLU A 21 -10.00 1.41 15.55
N TRP A 22 -9.09 1.57 16.52
CA TRP A 22 -8.34 0.45 17.10
C TRP A 22 -9.22 -0.67 17.66
N ALA A 23 -10.46 -0.36 18.09
CA ALA A 23 -11.40 -1.37 18.57
C ALA A 23 -11.89 -2.26 17.42
N THR A 24 -12.09 -1.70 16.22
CA THR A 24 -12.42 -2.45 15.00
C THR A 24 -11.30 -3.42 14.67
N THR A 25 -10.06 -2.94 14.58
CA THR A 25 -8.89 -3.78 14.28
C THR A 25 -8.74 -4.89 15.30
N LYS A 26 -8.83 -4.60 16.61
CA LYS A 26 -8.74 -5.65 17.65
C LYS A 26 -9.87 -6.67 17.62
N PHE A 27 -11.07 -6.27 17.22
CA PHE A 27 -12.18 -7.21 17.05
C PHE A 27 -11.88 -8.18 15.91
N TRP A 28 -11.48 -7.67 14.75
CA TRP A 28 -11.16 -8.52 13.60
C TRP A 28 -9.88 -9.33 13.81
N GLU A 29 -8.87 -8.77 14.48
CA GLU A 29 -7.74 -9.55 14.98
C GLU A 29 -8.19 -10.72 15.85
N TYR A 30 -9.18 -10.56 16.73
CA TYR A 30 -9.68 -11.67 17.54
C TYR A 30 -10.40 -12.72 16.69
N VAL A 31 -11.18 -12.29 15.69
CA VAL A 31 -11.82 -13.17 14.71
C VAL A 31 -10.76 -13.95 13.91
N PHE A 32 -9.65 -13.30 13.56
CA PHE A 32 -8.53 -13.90 12.82
C PHE A 32 -7.56 -14.69 13.70
N LYS A 33 -7.31 -14.32 14.96
CA LYS A 33 -6.32 -14.91 15.90
C LYS A 33 -6.55 -16.39 16.23
N GLN A 34 -7.56 -17.01 15.64
CA GLN A 34 -7.51 -18.44 15.42
C GLN A 34 -6.44 -18.89 14.42
N ASN A 35 -5.79 -18.00 13.67
CA ASN A 35 -4.70 -18.27 12.70
C ASN A 35 -3.97 -16.97 12.29
N GLN A 36 -2.93 -16.48 13.00
CA GLN A 36 -1.83 -15.75 12.34
C GLN A 36 -0.63 -15.35 13.25
N PRO A 37 0.60 -15.30 12.70
CA PRO A 37 1.78 -14.65 13.26
C PRO A 37 2.04 -13.23 12.69
N PRO A 38 3.10 -12.51 13.15
CA PRO A 38 3.33 -11.09 12.88
C PRO A 38 3.86 -10.78 11.47
N THR A 39 3.56 -9.58 10.98
CA THR A 39 4.07 -8.99 9.72
C THR A 39 5.49 -8.42 9.92
N ASP A 40 6.42 -8.69 8.99
CA ASP A 40 7.88 -8.59 9.19
C ASP A 40 8.61 -7.51 8.35
N ASP A 41 7.91 -6.53 7.75
CA ASP A 41 8.57 -5.48 6.93
C ASP A 41 8.33 -4.05 7.46
N GLU A 42 9.40 -3.41 7.93
CA GLU A 42 9.39 -2.03 8.45
C GLU A 42 9.45 -0.97 7.33
N ASN A 43 9.76 -1.34 6.08
CA ASN A 43 9.90 -0.40 4.96
C ASN A 43 8.69 -0.36 4.02
N ASP A 44 7.62 -1.10 4.30
CA ASP A 44 6.37 -0.97 3.55
C ASP A 44 5.72 0.37 3.93
N LEU A 45 5.83 1.36 3.04
CA LEU A 45 5.19 2.68 3.18
C LEU A 45 3.66 2.57 3.26
N ARG A 46 3.13 1.39 2.95
CA ARG A 46 1.73 1.05 3.10
C ARG A 46 1.52 0.12 4.29
N ARG A 47 1.19 0.70 5.45
CA ARG A 47 0.60 -0.08 6.55
C ARG A 47 -0.88 -0.31 6.26
N VAL A 48 -1.21 -1.48 5.72
CA VAL A 48 -2.59 -1.99 5.79
C VAL A 48 -2.94 -2.30 7.25
N ASP A 49 -4.22 -2.20 7.61
CA ASP A 49 -4.63 -2.48 9.01
C ASP A 49 -4.31 -3.91 9.44
N LEU A 50 -4.60 -4.91 8.60
CA LEU A 50 -4.16 -6.29 8.79
C LEU A 50 -3.81 -6.95 7.45
N VAL A 51 -2.73 -7.72 7.44
CA VAL A 51 -2.41 -8.69 6.36
C VAL A 51 -2.79 -10.06 6.88
N VAL A 52 -3.60 -10.83 6.14
CA VAL A 52 -3.84 -12.25 6.39
C VAL A 52 -2.93 -13.07 5.49
N GLU A 53 -2.19 -14.01 6.10
CA GLU A 53 -1.17 -14.82 5.45
C GLU A 53 -1.48 -16.30 5.63
N ASN A 54 -1.22 -17.08 4.58
CA ASN A 54 -1.16 -18.52 4.65
C ASN A 54 0.28 -18.94 4.87
N ILE A 55 0.52 -19.77 5.88
CA ILE A 55 1.85 -20.29 6.22
C ILE A 55 1.84 -21.77 5.93
N ASP A 56 2.71 -22.19 5.02
CA ASP A 56 2.87 -23.60 4.69
C ASP A 56 3.70 -24.34 5.76
N ASP A 57 3.78 -25.67 5.63
CA ASP A 57 4.55 -26.52 6.54
C ASP A 57 6.06 -26.21 6.53
N ASN A 58 6.54 -25.46 5.54
CA ASN A 58 7.93 -25.02 5.42
C ASN A 58 8.15 -23.60 5.98
N GLU A 59 7.17 -23.06 6.71
CA GLU A 59 7.16 -21.70 7.26
C GLU A 59 7.21 -20.58 6.20
N ASN A 60 6.93 -20.89 4.92
CA ASN A 60 6.80 -19.87 3.91
C ASN A 60 5.46 -19.16 4.08
N SER A 61 5.52 -17.83 4.22
CA SER A 61 4.33 -17.00 4.28
C SER A 61 3.93 -16.52 2.89
N THR A 62 2.66 -16.67 2.55
CA THR A 62 2.05 -16.07 1.35
C THR A 62 0.85 -15.25 1.74
N THR A 63 0.82 -13.99 1.32
CA THR A 63 -0.34 -13.11 1.55
C THR A 63 -1.60 -13.71 0.94
N LEU A 64 -2.63 -13.89 1.75
CA LEU A 64 -3.93 -14.41 1.36
C LEU A 64 -4.91 -13.28 1.06
N LEU A 65 -4.99 -12.32 1.99
CA LEU A 65 -6.03 -11.29 2.01
C LEU A 65 -5.53 -10.04 2.73
N PHE A 66 -5.77 -8.87 2.15
CA PHE A 66 -5.60 -7.60 2.86
C PHE A 66 -6.88 -7.20 3.57
N MET A 67 -6.78 -6.63 4.75
CA MET A 67 -7.90 -6.03 5.45
C MET A 67 -7.60 -4.57 5.77
N GLU A 68 -8.54 -3.70 5.41
CA GLU A 68 -8.60 -2.30 5.85
C GLU A 68 -9.88 -2.07 6.67
N ALA A 69 -9.81 -1.18 7.65
CA ALA A 69 -10.84 -0.98 8.65
C ALA A 69 -11.06 0.49 8.98
N LYS A 70 -12.32 0.84 9.25
CA LYS A 70 -12.67 2.09 9.91
C LYS A 70 -13.52 1.82 11.15
N ARG A 71 -13.61 2.82 12.03
CA ARG A 71 -14.52 2.76 13.20
C ARG A 71 -15.98 2.54 12.78
N ALA A 72 -16.81 2.11 13.73
CA ALA A 72 -18.25 2.06 13.49
C ALA A 72 -18.83 3.47 13.20
N ASN A 73 -19.94 3.53 12.47
CA ASN A 73 -20.71 4.75 12.21
C ASN A 73 -19.99 5.88 11.44
N VAL A 74 -19.00 5.58 10.61
CA VAL A 74 -18.32 6.57 9.74
C VAL A 74 -19.17 7.08 8.57
N THR A 75 -18.87 8.28 8.07
CA THR A 75 -19.51 8.85 6.86
C THR A 75 -19.26 7.98 5.63
N LEU A 76 -20.06 8.16 4.57
CA LEU A 76 -19.87 7.42 3.30
C LEU A 76 -18.49 7.67 2.70
N ASP A 77 -17.98 8.91 2.76
CA ASP A 77 -16.63 9.25 2.28
C ASP A 77 -15.51 8.43 2.95
N LEU A 78 -15.67 8.11 4.24
CA LEU A 78 -14.72 7.26 4.96
C LEU A 78 -14.89 5.78 4.62
N ILE A 79 -16.06 5.36 4.12
CA ILE A 79 -16.25 4.04 3.54
C ILE A 79 -15.59 3.99 2.15
N ASP A 80 -15.72 5.06 1.34
CA ASP A 80 -15.01 5.17 0.07
C ASP A 80 -13.50 5.08 0.29
N GLU A 81 -13.00 5.77 1.30
CA GLU A 81 -11.58 5.73 1.69
C GLU A 81 -11.13 4.32 2.06
N VAL A 82 -11.88 3.56 2.87
CA VAL A 82 -11.45 2.21 3.29
C VAL A 82 -11.50 1.20 2.14
N GLU A 83 -12.50 1.30 1.25
CA GLU A 83 -12.56 0.47 0.05
C GLU A 83 -11.41 0.82 -0.89
N TYR A 84 -11.11 2.12 -1.07
CA TYR A 84 -10.02 2.58 -1.93
C TYR A 84 -8.63 2.25 -1.39
N GLN A 85 -8.45 2.32 -0.07
CA GLN A 85 -7.28 1.78 0.61
C GLN A 85 -7.16 0.29 0.25
N ALA A 86 -8.16 -0.56 0.51
CA ALA A 86 -8.02 -2.00 0.24
C ALA A 86 -7.66 -2.30 -1.23
N PHE A 87 -8.28 -1.59 -2.17
CA PHE A 87 -7.99 -1.69 -3.60
C PHE A 87 -6.53 -1.38 -3.95
N THR A 88 -6.02 -0.25 -3.46
CA THR A 88 -4.63 0.13 -3.74
C THR A 88 -3.64 -0.86 -3.10
N ALA A 89 -4.04 -1.59 -2.05
CA ALA A 89 -3.19 -2.61 -1.39
C ALA A 89 -2.97 -3.77 -2.33
N CYS A 90 -4.09 -4.20 -2.92
CA CYS A 90 -4.09 -5.23 -3.92
C CYS A 90 -3.26 -4.82 -5.14
N CYS A 91 -3.38 -3.57 -5.62
CA CYS A 91 -2.58 -3.07 -6.74
C CYS A 91 -1.08 -3.19 -6.49
N ALA A 92 -0.60 -2.60 -5.39
CA ALA A 92 0.81 -2.62 -5.01
C ALA A 92 1.32 -4.07 -4.89
N HIS A 93 0.58 -4.94 -4.20
CA HIS A 93 0.99 -6.32 -4.01
C HIS A 93 1.06 -7.13 -5.31
N LEU A 94 0.04 -7.02 -6.18
CA LEU A 94 0.05 -7.75 -7.46
C LEU A 94 1.17 -7.26 -8.37
N TYR A 95 1.52 -5.97 -8.32
CA TYR A 95 2.65 -5.41 -9.06
C TYR A 95 3.97 -6.06 -8.64
N TYR A 96 4.26 -6.14 -7.33
CA TYR A 96 5.51 -6.72 -6.82
C TYR A 96 5.56 -8.24 -6.95
N THR A 97 4.48 -8.93 -6.61
CA THR A 97 4.45 -10.41 -6.57
C THR A 97 4.18 -11.06 -7.92
N ARG A 98 3.76 -10.28 -8.93
CA ARG A 98 3.33 -10.76 -10.26
C ARG A 98 2.20 -11.79 -10.20
N ARG A 99 1.42 -11.80 -9.11
CA ARG A 99 0.23 -12.65 -8.99
C ARG A 99 -0.90 -12.10 -9.87
N PRO A 100 -1.79 -12.98 -10.39
CA PRO A 100 -2.88 -12.54 -11.26
C PRO A 100 -4.04 -11.89 -10.49
N SER A 101 -4.24 -12.28 -9.23
CA SER A 101 -5.36 -11.84 -8.40
C SER A 101 -5.09 -12.07 -6.90
N ILE A 102 -5.80 -11.34 -6.06
CA ILE A 102 -5.72 -11.37 -4.59
C ILE A 102 -7.08 -11.06 -3.96
N TRP A 103 -7.27 -11.49 -2.71
CA TRP A 103 -8.45 -11.17 -1.92
C TRP A 103 -8.27 -9.90 -1.09
N ALA A 104 -9.38 -9.23 -0.79
CA ALA A 104 -9.43 -8.12 0.14
C ALA A 104 -10.68 -8.17 1.02
N MET A 105 -10.60 -7.47 2.15
CA MET A 105 -11.67 -7.31 3.11
C MET A 105 -11.70 -5.87 3.58
N THR A 106 -12.87 -5.26 3.57
CA THR A 106 -13.06 -3.92 4.13
C THR A 106 -14.00 -4.01 5.30
N CYS A 107 -13.71 -3.29 6.38
CA CYS A 107 -14.49 -3.34 7.60
C CYS A 107 -14.92 -1.97 8.08
N VAL A 108 -16.17 -1.87 8.51
CA VAL A 108 -16.73 -0.67 9.16
C VAL A 108 -17.33 -1.11 10.49
N GLY A 109 -16.55 -0.94 11.56
CA GLY A 109 -16.85 -1.57 12.84
C GLY A 109 -16.97 -3.10 12.70
N SER A 110 -18.06 -3.69 13.19
CA SER A 110 -18.32 -5.13 13.14
C SER A 110 -18.88 -5.61 11.80
N LYS A 111 -19.03 -4.71 10.83
CA LYS A 111 -19.52 -5.05 9.51
C LYS A 111 -18.39 -5.22 8.52
N THR A 112 -18.56 -6.11 7.55
CA THR A 112 -17.53 -6.40 6.55
C THR A 112 -18.09 -6.63 5.16
N ARG A 113 -17.23 -6.42 4.17
CA ARG A 113 -17.40 -6.83 2.77
C ARG A 113 -16.09 -7.45 2.29
N LEU A 114 -16.23 -8.55 1.55
CA LEU A 114 -15.16 -9.35 0.98
C LEU A 114 -15.11 -9.12 -0.53
N TRP A 115 -13.89 -9.00 -1.02
CA TRP A 115 -13.57 -8.54 -2.36
C TRP A 115 -12.55 -9.47 -3.00
N ALA A 116 -12.61 -9.55 -4.33
CA ALA A 116 -11.52 -10.07 -5.14
C ALA A 116 -11.01 -8.95 -6.04
N TYR A 117 -9.70 -8.91 -6.25
CA TYR A 117 -9.07 -8.02 -7.20
C TYR A 117 -8.25 -8.83 -8.20
N LYS A 118 -8.33 -8.45 -9.47
CA LYS A 118 -7.53 -9.01 -10.57
C LYS A 118 -6.68 -7.90 -11.15
N ILE A 119 -5.45 -8.24 -11.51
CA ILE A 119 -4.55 -7.30 -12.17
C ILE A 119 -5.20 -6.74 -13.45
N ASN A 120 -5.11 -5.43 -13.64
CA ASN A 120 -5.69 -4.68 -14.77
C ASN A 120 -7.21 -4.45 -14.71
N ASP A 121 -7.89 -4.83 -13.62
CA ASP A 121 -9.27 -4.40 -13.42
C ASP A 121 -9.31 -2.96 -12.87
N ASP A 122 -10.32 -2.18 -13.26
CA ASP A 122 -10.45 -0.77 -12.86
C ASP A 122 -10.63 -0.59 -11.34
N TYR A 123 -11.17 -1.62 -10.68
CA TYR A 123 -11.43 -1.67 -9.25
C TYR A 123 -11.65 -3.12 -8.74
N MET A 124 -12.17 -3.28 -7.52
CA MET A 124 -12.43 -4.58 -6.89
C MET A 124 -13.80 -5.16 -7.28
N THR A 125 -13.87 -6.49 -7.41
CA THR A 125 -15.11 -7.26 -7.60
C THR A 125 -15.66 -7.72 -6.25
N PRO A 126 -16.95 -7.46 -5.94
CA PRO A 126 -17.55 -7.89 -4.69
C PRO A 126 -17.74 -9.42 -4.69
N PHE A 127 -17.00 -10.11 -3.82
CA PHE A 127 -17.19 -11.54 -3.60
C PHE A 127 -18.41 -11.78 -2.71
N TRP A 128 -18.48 -11.08 -1.57
CA TRP A 128 -19.60 -11.19 -0.64
C TRP A 128 -19.63 -10.07 0.40
N PRO A 129 -20.80 -9.46 0.71
CA PRO A 129 -22.06 -9.58 0.00
C PRO A 129 -21.97 -9.10 -1.45
N SER A 130 -22.88 -9.58 -2.30
CA SER A 130 -22.87 -9.36 -3.77
C SER A 130 -23.47 -8.01 -4.18
N GLY A 131 -23.52 -7.03 -3.28
CA GLY A 131 -24.08 -5.73 -3.60
C GLY A 131 -23.28 -5.03 -4.70
N ASP A 132 -23.93 -4.13 -5.42
CA ASP A 132 -23.34 -3.37 -6.53
C ASP A 132 -23.04 -1.92 -6.14
N GLY A 133 -23.52 -1.48 -4.97
CA GLY A 133 -23.36 -0.13 -4.45
C GLY A 133 -21.95 0.14 -3.94
N LEU A 134 -21.41 1.30 -4.33
CA LEU A 134 -20.20 1.85 -3.72
C LEU A 134 -20.52 2.39 -2.34
N SER A 135 -19.67 2.05 -1.37
CA SER A 135 -19.72 2.60 -0.01
C SER A 135 -21.07 2.53 0.69
N ALA A 136 -21.97 1.67 0.19
CA ALA A 136 -23.30 1.52 0.71
C ALA A 136 -23.21 0.75 2.02
N ARG A 137 -23.37 1.46 3.16
CA ARG A 137 -23.31 0.85 4.50
C ARG A 137 -24.30 -0.33 4.67
N GLY A 138 -25.37 -0.38 3.87
CA GLY A 138 -26.32 -1.49 3.83
C GLY A 138 -25.80 -2.77 3.17
N GLU A 139 -24.72 -2.68 2.38
CA GLU A 139 -24.10 -3.81 1.68
C GLU A 139 -23.01 -4.50 2.49
N TYR A 140 -22.62 -3.91 3.63
CA TYR A 140 -21.73 -4.56 4.59
C TYR A 140 -22.53 -5.51 5.49
N ALA A 141 -22.05 -6.75 5.60
CA ALA A 141 -22.65 -7.75 6.46
C ALA A 141 -22.20 -7.60 7.91
N GLU A 142 -23.16 -7.54 8.83
CA GLU A 142 -22.92 -7.39 10.26
C GLU A 142 -22.60 -8.73 10.93
N PHE A 143 -21.45 -8.83 11.59
CA PHE A 143 -20.97 -10.06 12.23
C PHE A 143 -21.95 -10.64 13.26
N SER A 144 -22.62 -9.80 14.05
CA SER A 144 -23.58 -10.29 15.05
C SER A 144 -24.74 -11.08 14.46
N THR A 145 -25.11 -10.82 13.20
CA THR A 145 -26.23 -11.46 12.50
C THR A 145 -25.80 -12.48 11.46
N GLN A 146 -24.68 -12.22 10.76
CA GLN A 146 -24.19 -13.00 9.63
C GLN A 146 -22.83 -13.66 9.88
N GLY A 147 -22.36 -13.71 11.13
CA GLY A 147 -21.03 -14.20 11.48
C GLY A 147 -20.73 -15.62 10.96
N GLU A 148 -21.73 -16.50 10.94
CA GLU A 148 -21.56 -17.87 10.44
C GLU A 148 -21.22 -17.91 8.95
N GLU A 149 -21.91 -17.09 8.16
CA GLU A 149 -21.66 -16.97 6.73
C GLU A 149 -20.33 -16.24 6.47
N ILE A 150 -20.00 -15.21 7.27
CA ILE A 150 -18.69 -14.53 7.20
C ILE A 150 -17.55 -15.54 7.43
N LEU A 151 -17.62 -16.35 8.49
CA LEU A 151 -16.62 -17.37 8.77
C LEU A 151 -16.55 -18.44 7.67
N ARG A 152 -17.69 -18.85 7.10
CA ARG A 152 -17.74 -19.77 5.96
C ARG A 152 -17.02 -19.19 4.73
N LYS A 153 -17.21 -17.90 4.45
CA LYS A 153 -16.56 -17.19 3.33
C LYS A 153 -15.06 -16.99 3.56
N LEU A 154 -14.65 -16.63 4.78
CA LEU A 154 -13.23 -16.56 5.15
C LEU A 154 -12.56 -17.94 5.04
N ASN A 155 -13.26 -19.00 5.45
CA ASN A 155 -12.77 -20.37 5.28
C ASN A 155 -12.68 -20.78 3.81
N PHE A 156 -13.61 -20.34 2.96
CA PHE A 156 -13.51 -20.52 1.51
C PHE A 156 -12.25 -19.85 0.96
N ILE A 157 -11.99 -18.59 1.34
CA ILE A 157 -10.79 -17.83 0.92
C ILE A 157 -9.51 -18.56 1.36
N LYS A 158 -9.48 -19.07 2.60
CA LYS A 158 -8.35 -19.89 3.11
C LYS A 158 -8.02 -21.09 2.22
N HIS A 159 -9.04 -21.78 1.68
CA HIS A 159 -8.86 -22.94 0.81
C HIS A 159 -8.73 -22.59 -0.68
N ASN A 160 -8.95 -21.33 -1.05
CA ASN A 160 -8.85 -20.83 -2.42
C ASN A 160 -8.00 -19.54 -2.41
N PRO A 161 -6.69 -19.65 -2.16
CA PRO A 161 -5.81 -18.51 -1.88
C PRO A 161 -5.63 -17.54 -3.07
N ILE A 162 -5.99 -17.98 -4.28
CA ILE A 162 -6.09 -17.17 -5.48
C ILE A 162 -7.56 -17.15 -5.91
N PRO A 163 -8.20 -15.98 -6.05
CA PRO A 163 -9.56 -15.88 -6.56
C PRO A 163 -9.72 -16.60 -7.91
N GLY A 164 -10.71 -17.47 -8.01
CA GLY A 164 -11.10 -18.16 -9.24
C GLY A 164 -11.70 -17.22 -10.30
N SER A 165 -11.65 -17.64 -11.56
CA SER A 165 -12.18 -16.86 -12.70
C SER A 165 -13.70 -16.68 -12.66
N ASP A 166 -14.42 -17.57 -11.96
CA ASP A 166 -15.86 -17.51 -11.73
C ASP A 166 -16.29 -16.26 -10.95
N ILE A 167 -15.45 -15.77 -10.04
CA ILE A 167 -15.73 -14.57 -9.25
C ILE A 167 -15.75 -13.32 -10.14
N PHE A 168 -14.84 -13.27 -11.13
CA PHE A 168 -14.70 -12.16 -12.08
C PHE A 168 -15.69 -12.23 -13.26
N GLN A 169 -16.65 -13.16 -13.24
CA GLN A 169 -17.77 -13.11 -14.20
C GLN A 169 -18.70 -11.92 -13.91
N ARG A 170 -18.62 -11.37 -12.70
CA ARG A 170 -19.29 -10.12 -12.34
C ARG A 170 -18.37 -8.94 -12.64
N PRO A 171 -18.92 -7.82 -13.13
CA PRO A 171 -18.11 -6.63 -13.32
C PRO A 171 -17.54 -6.15 -11.97
N PRO A 172 -16.34 -5.58 -11.95
CA PRO A 172 -15.85 -4.82 -10.81
C PRO A 172 -16.85 -3.72 -10.42
N SER A 173 -16.89 -3.38 -9.13
CA SER A 173 -17.61 -2.18 -8.68
C SER A 173 -16.97 -0.93 -9.31
N PRO A 174 -17.70 0.19 -9.48
CA PRO A 174 -17.09 1.42 -9.98
C PRO A 174 -16.04 1.93 -8.99
N ARG A 175 -15.07 2.74 -9.45
CA ARG A 175 -14.12 3.39 -8.52
C ARG A 175 -14.82 4.55 -7.78
N PRO A 176 -14.58 4.76 -6.47
CA PRO A 176 -15.04 5.97 -5.78
C PRO A 176 -14.49 7.25 -6.44
N ALA A 177 -15.35 8.22 -6.72
CA ALA A 177 -14.95 9.47 -7.40
C ALA A 177 -14.24 10.48 -6.47
N SER A 178 -14.35 10.30 -5.16
CA SER A 178 -13.96 11.30 -4.15
C SER A 178 -13.14 10.72 -2.99
N ALA A 179 -12.52 9.55 -3.15
CA ALA A 179 -11.72 8.94 -2.09
C ALA A 179 -10.51 9.83 -1.76
N SER A 180 -10.43 10.31 -0.52
CA SER A 180 -9.27 11.02 -0.01
C SER A 180 -8.16 10.02 0.32
N LEU A 181 -7.11 10.00 -0.49
CA LEU A 181 -5.93 9.21 -0.20
C LEU A 181 -5.07 9.85 0.91
N PRO A 182 -4.29 9.06 1.67
CA PRO A 182 -3.28 9.59 2.58
C PRO A 182 -2.28 10.52 1.86
N PRO A 183 -1.67 11.50 2.55
CA PRO A 183 -0.68 12.39 1.95
C PRO A 183 0.49 11.60 1.32
N GLY A 184 0.81 11.90 0.05
CA GLY A 184 1.87 11.23 -0.74
C GLY A 184 1.37 10.10 -1.66
N TRP A 185 0.11 9.71 -1.54
CA TRP A 185 -0.52 8.69 -2.38
C TRP A 185 -1.22 9.32 -3.58
N HIS A 186 -1.03 8.72 -4.75
CA HIS A 186 -1.63 9.16 -6.01
C HIS A 186 -2.21 7.96 -6.75
N ASP A 187 -3.25 8.19 -7.55
CA ASP A 187 -3.82 7.20 -8.50
C ASP A 187 -2.77 6.59 -9.46
N ASN A 188 -1.56 7.14 -9.50
CA ASN A 188 -0.43 6.66 -10.29
C ASN A 188 0.00 5.22 -9.94
N GLU A 189 -0.26 4.74 -8.71
CA GLU A 189 -0.04 3.32 -8.34
C GLU A 189 -1.00 2.37 -9.08
N VAL A 190 -2.14 2.91 -9.53
CA VAL A 190 -3.10 2.26 -10.42
C VAL A 190 -2.73 2.46 -11.89
N ALA A 191 -1.91 3.46 -12.22
CA ALA A 191 -1.44 3.72 -13.58
C ALA A 191 -0.38 2.71 -14.07
N PHE A 192 0.28 1.97 -13.17
CA PHE A 192 1.20 0.88 -13.54
C PHE A 192 0.49 -0.38 -14.08
N ILE A 193 -0.84 -0.35 -14.22
CA ILE A 193 -1.71 -1.49 -14.45
C ILE A 193 -2.40 -1.45 -15.86
N ALA A 194 -1.81 -0.74 -16.85
CA ALA A 194 -2.18 -0.90 -18.28
C ALA A 194 -1.09 -0.48 -19.27
N PRO A 195 -0.91 -1.12 -20.46
CA PRO A 195 -0.96 -2.54 -20.84
C PRO A 195 0.49 -3.09 -21.04
N PRO A 196 0.73 -4.32 -21.58
CA PRO A 196 2.03 -4.99 -21.44
C PRO A 196 3.14 -4.29 -22.22
N MET A 197 4.34 -4.24 -21.62
CA MET A 197 5.58 -4.01 -22.36
C MET A 197 5.56 -4.86 -23.64
N PRO A 198 5.81 -4.25 -24.83
CA PRO A 198 5.79 -5.00 -26.07
C PRO A 198 6.74 -6.18 -25.93
N SER A 199 6.22 -7.37 -26.24
CA SER A 199 7.04 -8.57 -26.39
C SER A 199 8.24 -8.20 -27.25
N GLN A 200 9.45 -8.49 -26.77
CA GLN A 200 10.64 -8.46 -27.62
C GLN A 200 10.40 -9.46 -28.76
N VAL A 201 9.89 -8.94 -29.87
CA VAL A 201 9.95 -9.61 -31.15
C VAL A 201 11.41 -9.51 -31.56
N TYR A 202 12.06 -10.68 -31.65
CA TYR A 202 13.35 -10.83 -32.30
C TYR A 202 13.36 -10.05 -33.62
N GLU A 203 14.26 -9.08 -33.74
CA GLU A 203 14.58 -8.45 -35.02
C GLU A 203 15.19 -9.52 -35.95
N ASP A 204 14.64 -9.62 -37.16
CA ASP A 204 15.38 -10.09 -38.33
C ASP A 204 15.44 -8.92 -39.33
N PRO A 205 16.62 -8.58 -39.90
CA PRO A 205 16.86 -7.30 -40.51
C PRO A 205 16.59 -7.37 -42.01
N SER A 206 15.46 -6.84 -42.46
CA SER A 206 15.36 -6.31 -43.83
C SER A 206 14.05 -5.56 -44.05
N SER A 207 14.14 -4.25 -44.25
CA SER A 207 13.60 -3.51 -45.42
C SER A 207 13.25 -2.06 -45.09
N SER A 208 14.12 -1.17 -45.58
CA SER A 208 13.82 0.11 -46.24
C SER A 208 12.85 1.12 -45.59
N ARG A 209 13.46 2.16 -45.02
CA ARG A 209 13.21 3.61 -45.22
C ARG A 209 11.90 4.03 -45.89
N SER A 210 11.17 4.93 -45.23
CA SER A 210 10.85 6.26 -45.76
C SER A 210 10.54 7.25 -44.64
N ALA A 211 11.14 8.43 -44.74
CA ALA A 211 11.00 9.57 -43.84
C ALA A 211 9.81 10.45 -44.25
N GLN A 212 9.13 11.05 -43.26
CA GLN A 212 8.60 12.41 -43.38
C GLN A 212 8.29 13.01 -42.00
N GLN A 213 8.74 14.26 -41.82
CA GLN A 213 8.69 15.12 -40.64
C GLN A 213 7.32 15.84 -40.46
N PRO A 214 7.08 16.54 -39.33
CA PRO A 214 5.75 16.88 -38.79
C PRO A 214 5.19 18.22 -39.29
N PRO A 215 3.98 18.61 -38.83
CA PRO A 215 3.92 19.85 -38.04
C PRO A 215 2.89 19.88 -36.88
N ASN A 216 3.35 20.46 -35.78
CA ASN A 216 2.79 21.55 -34.95
C ASN A 216 1.33 21.62 -34.44
N ASP A 217 1.31 22.00 -33.15
CA ASP A 217 0.42 22.91 -32.43
C ASP A 217 -0.98 22.44 -31.99
N ALA A 218 -1.10 22.21 -30.68
CA ALA A 218 -2.16 22.84 -29.88
C ALA A 218 -1.79 22.84 -28.38
N SER A 219 -1.67 24.06 -27.84
CA SER A 219 -1.41 24.46 -26.46
C SER A 219 -2.33 23.83 -25.42
N GLY A 220 -1.78 23.56 -24.23
CA GLY A 220 -2.54 23.21 -23.04
C GLY A 220 -1.71 23.30 -21.75
N SER A 221 -1.49 24.52 -21.29
CA SER A 221 -1.15 24.92 -19.91
C SER A 221 -0.24 24.00 -19.06
N GLN A 222 1.08 24.25 -19.12
CA GLN A 222 1.97 23.98 -17.99
C GLN A 222 1.62 24.95 -16.86
N PHE A 223 1.16 24.40 -15.73
CA PHE A 223 1.23 25.11 -14.45
C PHE A 223 2.71 25.20 -14.07
N GLN A 224 3.26 26.41 -14.17
CA GLN A 224 4.52 26.78 -13.55
C GLN A 224 4.37 26.71 -12.04
N LEU A 225 5.07 25.76 -11.42
CA LEU A 225 5.50 25.85 -10.03
C LEU A 225 7.02 26.15 -9.97
N GLU A 226 7.51 27.00 -10.88
CA GLU A 226 8.84 27.59 -10.79
C GLU A 226 8.78 28.84 -9.91
N SER A 227 8.87 28.69 -8.58
CA SER A 227 9.35 29.75 -7.67
C SER A 227 9.27 29.32 -6.20
N ALA A 228 10.19 28.45 -5.76
CA ALA A 228 10.51 28.38 -4.32
C ALA A 228 11.89 27.79 -3.99
N TYR A 229 12.51 26.98 -4.85
CA TYR A 229 13.80 26.36 -4.54
C TYR A 229 14.94 27.05 -5.33
N GLN A 230 15.60 28.04 -4.71
CA GLN A 230 16.94 28.49 -5.11
C GLN A 230 18.05 27.56 -4.55
N GLY A 231 17.68 26.33 -4.16
CA GLY A 231 18.56 25.35 -3.53
C GLY A 231 19.23 24.41 -4.51
N LEU A 232 20.16 23.61 -3.99
CA LEU A 232 20.81 22.52 -4.72
C LEU A 232 19.76 21.47 -5.14
N ILE A 233 19.79 21.03 -6.40
CA ILE A 233 19.00 19.89 -6.89
C ILE A 233 19.91 18.68 -6.99
N VAL A 234 19.47 17.55 -6.47
CA VAL A 234 20.21 16.27 -6.49
C VAL A 234 19.38 15.22 -7.20
N ASP A 235 19.87 14.68 -8.31
CA ASP A 235 19.21 13.54 -8.98
C ASP A 235 19.44 12.26 -8.16
N ALA A 236 18.37 11.58 -7.78
CA ALA A 236 18.45 10.35 -7.01
C ALA A 236 19.17 9.20 -7.75
N ASN A 237 19.26 9.25 -9.08
CA ASN A 237 20.01 8.28 -9.88
C ASN A 237 21.53 8.51 -9.83
N ASP A 238 21.96 9.74 -9.52
CA ASP A 238 23.37 10.15 -9.52
C ASP A 238 23.98 10.20 -8.12
N ALA A 239 23.17 10.00 -7.07
CA ALA A 239 23.58 10.09 -5.66
C ALA A 239 23.19 8.84 -4.85
N PHE A 240 23.91 8.60 -3.76
CA PHE A 240 23.63 7.47 -2.87
C PHE A 240 22.68 7.84 -1.74
N GLU A 241 21.58 7.11 -1.61
CA GLU A 241 20.69 7.26 -0.46
C GLU A 241 21.34 6.76 0.83
N ALA A 242 21.18 7.52 1.92
CA ALA A 242 21.62 7.17 3.26
C ALA A 242 20.49 7.34 4.30
N THR A 243 20.47 6.48 5.31
CA THR A 243 19.61 6.57 6.49
C THR A 243 20.41 6.96 7.72
N VAL A 244 19.91 7.89 8.54
CA VAL A 244 20.56 8.27 9.80
C VAL A 244 20.24 7.24 10.89
N ASP A 245 21.26 6.62 11.46
CA ASP A 245 21.11 5.63 12.56
C ASP A 245 21.13 6.29 13.94
N LYS A 246 22.02 7.27 14.11
CA LYS A 246 22.28 7.94 15.38
C LYS A 246 22.91 9.29 15.14
N TYR A 247 22.52 10.26 15.94
CA TYR A 247 23.21 11.54 16.06
C TYR A 247 23.95 11.60 17.40
N GLU A 248 25.27 11.79 17.37
CA GLU A 248 26.12 11.83 18.57
C GLU A 248 27.39 12.63 18.30
N ASN A 249 27.82 13.46 19.25
CA ASN A 249 29.05 14.27 19.15
C ASN A 249 29.11 15.10 17.84
N ASN A 250 28.02 15.80 17.51
CA ASN A 250 27.88 16.62 16.30
C ASN A 250 28.18 15.88 14.98
N THR A 251 27.97 14.56 14.99
CA THR A 251 28.19 13.70 13.83
C THR A 251 26.98 12.79 13.64
N TYR A 252 26.46 12.78 12.42
CA TYR A 252 25.50 11.80 11.97
C TYR A 252 26.22 10.50 11.62
N LYS A 253 25.80 9.41 12.27
CA LYS A 253 26.17 8.04 11.91
C LYS A 253 25.09 7.56 10.96
N CYS A 254 25.42 7.39 9.69
CA CYS A 254 24.46 6.97 8.67
C CYS A 254 24.87 5.63 8.05
N ASN A 255 23.89 4.93 7.48
CA ASN A 255 24.12 3.76 6.64
C ASN A 255 23.67 4.08 5.22
N ARG A 256 24.47 3.69 4.23
CA ARG A 256 24.02 3.70 2.83
C ARG A 256 22.95 2.64 2.63
N VAL A 257 21.87 2.97 1.94
CA VAL A 257 20.72 2.08 1.77
C VAL A 257 21.09 0.83 0.98
N SER A 258 21.86 0.98 -0.10
CA SER A 258 22.16 -0.10 -1.06
C SER A 258 22.98 -1.26 -0.48
N ASP A 259 23.93 -0.98 0.42
CA ASP A 259 24.86 -2.00 0.93
C ASP A 259 25.11 -1.93 2.44
N LYS A 260 24.37 -1.07 3.14
CA LYS A 260 24.51 -0.82 4.59
C LYS A 260 25.92 -0.35 5.01
N ALA A 261 26.72 0.19 4.07
CA ALA A 261 28.02 0.76 4.40
C ALA A 261 27.85 1.96 5.34
N ARG A 262 28.65 1.99 6.42
CA ARG A 262 28.61 3.08 7.40
C ARG A 262 29.35 4.31 6.90
N ILE A 263 28.70 5.45 7.01
CA ILE A 263 29.26 6.77 6.74
C ILE A 263 29.09 7.66 7.98
N HIS A 264 30.07 8.51 8.24
CA HIS A 264 30.04 9.46 9.35
C HIS A 264 30.12 10.86 8.76
N VAL A 265 29.13 11.69 9.06
CA VAL A 265 28.97 13.00 8.44
C VAL A 265 28.84 14.05 9.54
N PRO A 266 29.71 15.08 9.57
CA PRO A 266 29.55 16.20 10.50
C PRO A 266 28.17 16.87 10.32
N ASP A 267 27.61 17.37 11.41
CA ASP A 267 26.28 17.99 11.44
C ASP A 267 26.07 19.08 10.38
N HIS A 268 27.02 20.00 10.30
CA HIS A 268 27.05 21.15 9.38
C HIS A 268 27.40 20.78 7.93
N ALA A 269 27.70 19.51 7.63
CA ALA A 269 28.08 19.08 6.29
C ALA A 269 26.88 18.72 5.42
N TRP A 270 25.69 18.52 6.01
CA TRP A 270 24.44 18.35 5.27
C TRP A 270 23.88 19.69 4.82
N VAL A 271 23.39 19.74 3.58
CA VAL A 271 22.78 20.92 2.97
C VAL A 271 21.37 20.56 2.52
N GLU A 272 20.39 21.39 2.89
CA GLU A 272 19.02 21.27 2.37
C GLU A 272 19.01 21.37 0.85
N CYS A 273 18.28 20.45 0.22
CA CYS A 273 18.24 20.31 -1.23
C CYS A 273 16.86 19.82 -1.68
N ALA A 274 16.61 19.92 -2.98
CA ALA A 274 15.53 19.20 -3.62
C ALA A 274 16.11 17.94 -4.28
N VAL A 275 15.65 16.76 -3.87
CA VAL A 275 16.01 15.48 -4.48
C VAL A 275 15.04 15.21 -5.63
N GLN A 276 15.57 15.06 -6.84
CA GLN A 276 14.80 14.72 -8.01
C GLN A 276 14.66 13.20 -8.13
N VAL A 277 13.41 12.70 -8.13
CA VAL A 277 13.10 11.28 -8.35
C VAL A 277 12.12 11.20 -9.51
N SER A 278 12.53 10.54 -10.59
CA SER A 278 11.67 10.34 -11.78
C SER A 278 11.07 11.64 -12.34
N GLY A 279 11.79 12.75 -12.24
CA GLY A 279 11.35 14.06 -12.73
C GLY A 279 10.67 14.96 -11.70
N GLU A 280 10.27 14.43 -10.55
CA GLU A 280 9.63 15.19 -9.46
C GLU A 280 10.64 15.61 -8.39
N LEU A 281 10.42 16.75 -7.72
CA LEU A 281 11.31 17.33 -6.72
C LEU A 281 10.76 17.13 -5.30
N PHE A 282 11.55 16.54 -4.41
CA PHE A 282 11.22 16.28 -3.01
C PHE A 282 12.20 16.99 -2.08
N PRO A 283 11.77 17.53 -0.93
CA PRO A 283 12.69 18.11 0.03
C PRO A 283 13.56 17.02 0.67
N GLY A 284 14.85 17.31 0.86
CA GLY A 284 15.79 16.41 1.52
C GLY A 284 17.09 17.11 1.89
N TYR A 285 18.08 16.32 2.25
CA TYR A 285 19.41 16.80 2.61
C TYR A 285 20.44 16.07 1.77
N SER A 286 21.47 16.78 1.35
CA SER A 286 22.59 16.19 0.60
C SER A 286 23.92 16.51 1.24
N TRP A 287 24.87 15.60 1.02
CA TRP A 287 26.24 15.75 1.45
C TRP A 287 27.16 15.22 0.35
N THR A 288 28.21 15.98 0.05
CA THR A 288 29.25 15.55 -0.89
C THR A 288 30.51 15.19 -0.12
N ALA A 289 30.93 13.94 -0.20
CA ALA A 289 32.16 13.47 0.43
C ALA A 289 33.38 14.10 -0.25
N GLY A 290 34.53 14.15 0.45
CA GLY A 290 35.79 14.63 -0.13
C GLY A 290 36.27 13.85 -1.37
N SER A 291 35.71 12.66 -1.62
CA SER A 291 35.93 11.88 -2.84
C SER A 291 35.10 12.34 -4.05
N GLY A 292 34.25 13.36 -3.89
CA GLY A 292 33.29 13.82 -4.90
C GLY A 292 32.01 12.99 -4.99
N ARG A 293 31.86 11.92 -4.17
CA ARG A 293 30.62 11.14 -4.13
C ARG A 293 29.52 11.91 -3.40
N GLN A 294 28.35 11.96 -4.02
CA GLN A 294 27.17 12.61 -3.46
C GLN A 294 26.27 11.60 -2.74
N TYR A 295 25.75 12.02 -1.60
CA TYR A 295 24.80 11.28 -0.79
C TYR A 295 23.58 12.16 -0.54
N TYR A 296 22.41 11.54 -0.41
CA TYR A 296 21.20 12.22 0.03
C TYR A 296 20.48 11.43 1.13
N THR A 297 19.69 12.13 1.94
CA THR A 297 18.80 11.54 2.93
C THR A 297 17.52 12.36 3.04
N TRP A 298 16.41 11.68 3.32
CA TRP A 298 15.10 12.31 3.48
C TRP A 298 14.93 12.98 4.84
N SER A 299 15.67 12.52 5.86
CA SER A 299 15.58 13.04 7.23
C SER A 299 16.90 12.91 7.97
N LEU A 300 17.24 13.94 8.76
CA LEU A 300 18.37 13.90 9.69
C LEU A 300 18.00 13.30 11.06
N GLU A 301 16.76 12.84 11.23
CA GLU A 301 16.32 12.17 12.45
C GLU A 301 16.78 10.70 12.49
N PRO A 302 17.36 10.22 13.61
CA PRO A 302 17.74 8.82 13.75
C PRO A 302 16.56 7.85 13.61
N ALA A 303 16.74 6.79 12.83
CA ALA A 303 15.77 5.70 12.71
C ALA A 303 15.52 5.05 14.09
N GLN A 304 14.25 4.94 14.48
CA GLN A 304 13.90 4.37 15.79
C GLN A 304 14.21 2.86 15.80
N ARG A 305 15.14 2.43 16.68
CA ARG A 305 15.45 1.01 16.83
C ARG A 305 14.30 0.28 17.54
N PRO A 306 13.86 -0.90 17.05
CA PRO A 306 12.88 -1.71 17.75
C PRO A 306 13.43 -2.17 19.10
N SER A 307 12.63 -2.01 20.16
CA SER A 307 13.02 -2.38 21.53
C SER A 307 13.20 -3.89 21.63
N LYS A 308 14.43 -4.37 21.82
CA LYS A 308 14.70 -5.78 22.13
C LYS A 308 14.04 -6.13 23.47
N LYS A 309 12.95 -6.90 23.43
CA LYS A 309 12.40 -7.54 24.64
C LYS A 309 13.45 -8.54 25.16
N ARG A 310 13.99 -8.24 26.34
CA ARG A 310 14.82 -9.17 27.11
C ARG A 310 13.96 -10.40 27.45
N ARG A 311 14.46 -11.59 27.08
CA ARG A 311 13.95 -12.88 27.56
C ARG A 311 14.16 -13.01 29.06
#